data_AF-A0A1B6I8X3-F1
#
_entry.id   AF-A0A1B6I8X3-F1
#
_cell.length_a   1.000
_cell.length_b   1.000
_cell.length_c   1.000
_cell.angle_alpha   90.00
_cell.angle_beta   90.00
_cell.angle_gamma   90.00
#
_symmetry.space_group_name_H-M   'P 1'
#
loop_
_entity.id
_entity.type
_entity.pdbx_description
1 polymer ?
#
loop_
_entity_poly.entity_id
_entity_poly.type
_entity_poly.pdbx_seq_one_letter_code
_entity_poly.pdbx_strand_id
1 'polypeptide(L)'
;GSAMDRSALDTQQQYVRVDLSIALPARYPDISPVVTLRNPRGLEDTTVAAIEAQIHDKCDDFLGQPVIYEIINLVKEQLTACNVPCCQCCICLYGFRQGDHFTKTPCYHYFHSHCLAKHLRISHRIFNEEQDKLPAWQRTDTFQATCPVCRAEVVYDVESLGTAPPPLDLLQADNFTPSAELRRLQQQMAALYLRQKQRGGIIQQDSAVLLLTEDGGSAADNR
;
A
#
# COMPACT_ATOMS: atom_id res chain seq x y z
N GLY A 1 16.19 -36.83 -4.54
CA GLY A 1 15.40 -35.90 -3.73
C GLY A 1 15.74 -34.50 -4.17
N SER A 2 14.83 -33.84 -4.89
CA SER A 2 14.92 -32.43 -5.25
C SER A 2 13.55 -31.81 -5.01
N ALA A 3 13.49 -30.88 -4.06
CA ALA A 3 12.35 -29.99 -3.87
C ALA A 3 12.41 -28.88 -4.93
N MET A 4 12.40 -29.25 -6.21
CA MET A 4 12.25 -28.29 -7.31
C MET A 4 10.75 -28.14 -7.60
N ASP A 5 10.32 -26.89 -7.57
CA ASP A 5 9.22 -26.38 -8.40
C ASP A 5 7.77 -26.69 -7.99
N ARG A 6 7.40 -26.43 -6.72
CA ARG A 6 5.98 -26.38 -6.32
C ARG A 6 5.38 -24.98 -6.25
N SER A 7 6.19 -23.93 -6.08
CA SER A 7 5.71 -22.54 -5.98
C SER A 7 5.42 -21.89 -7.34
N ALA A 8 6.05 -22.33 -8.44
CA ALA A 8 5.83 -21.72 -9.75
C ALA A 8 4.44 -22.03 -10.35
N LEU A 9 3.79 -23.10 -9.88
CA LEU A 9 2.45 -23.52 -10.33
C LEU A 9 1.33 -23.02 -9.42
N ASP A 10 1.64 -22.62 -8.18
CA ASP A 10 0.65 -22.09 -7.24
C ASP A 10 0.67 -20.56 -7.24
N THR A 11 -0.24 -19.96 -8.01
CA THR A 11 -0.42 -18.51 -8.11
C THR A 11 -0.69 -17.85 -6.74
N GLN A 12 -1.17 -18.61 -5.74
CA GLN A 12 -1.37 -18.11 -4.38
C GLN A 12 -0.07 -17.99 -3.58
N GLN A 13 0.98 -18.70 -4.00
CA GLN A 13 2.31 -18.66 -3.38
C GLN A 13 3.27 -17.72 -4.13
N GLN A 14 2.83 -17.03 -5.18
CA GLN A 14 3.64 -16.04 -5.90
C GLN A 14 3.43 -14.65 -5.30
N TYR A 15 4.37 -14.17 -4.50
CA TYR A 15 4.28 -12.90 -3.80
C TYR A 15 5.11 -11.80 -4.43
N VAL A 16 5.76 -12.03 -5.55
CA VAL A 16 6.44 -10.99 -6.31
C VAL A 16 6.09 -11.10 -7.78
N ARG A 17 6.14 -9.99 -8.50
CA ARG A 17 5.98 -9.97 -9.96
C ARG A 17 6.75 -8.83 -10.59
N VAL A 18 7.05 -9.03 -11.86
CA VAL A 18 7.57 -8.00 -12.77
C VAL A 18 7.06 -8.32 -14.17
N ASP A 19 6.82 -7.29 -14.97
CA ASP A 19 6.49 -7.43 -16.37
C ASP A 19 7.82 -7.34 -17.16
N LEU A 20 8.30 -8.46 -17.69
CA LEU A 20 9.51 -8.54 -18.51
C LEU A 20 9.18 -8.22 -19.97
N SER A 21 9.76 -7.14 -20.51
CA SER A 21 9.59 -6.73 -21.90
C SER A 21 10.92 -6.87 -22.64
N ILE A 22 10.92 -7.66 -23.72
CA ILE A 22 12.09 -7.90 -24.58
C ILE A 22 11.74 -7.45 -25.99
N ALA A 23 12.46 -6.43 -26.49
CA ALA A 23 12.36 -5.99 -27.87
C ALA A 23 13.57 -6.47 -28.68
N LEU A 24 13.29 -7.15 -29.79
CA LEU A 24 14.31 -7.72 -30.67
C LEU A 24 14.56 -6.77 -31.86
N PRO A 25 15.73 -6.13 -31.94
CA PRO A 25 16.07 -5.29 -33.09
C PRO A 25 16.38 -6.14 -34.33
N ALA A 26 16.35 -5.51 -35.51
CA ALA A 26 16.46 -6.20 -36.81
C ALA A 26 17.76 -7.02 -37.01
N ARG A 27 18.81 -6.73 -36.25
CA ARG A 27 20.11 -7.44 -36.31
C ARG A 27 20.32 -8.42 -35.15
N TYR A 28 19.29 -8.71 -34.35
CA TYR A 28 19.40 -9.75 -33.33
C TYR A 28 19.64 -11.12 -33.99
N PRO A 29 20.55 -11.97 -33.49
CA PRO A 29 21.29 -11.85 -32.23
C PRO A 29 22.66 -11.17 -32.30
N ASP A 30 23.07 -10.64 -33.46
CA ASP A 30 24.37 -9.93 -33.61
C ASP A 30 24.44 -8.62 -32.80
N ILE A 31 23.29 -8.11 -32.37
CA ILE A 31 23.17 -7.02 -31.42
C ILE A 31 22.27 -7.44 -30.25
N SER A 32 22.58 -6.91 -29.08
CA SER A 32 21.84 -7.17 -27.84
C SER A 32 20.36 -6.77 -27.96
N PRO A 33 19.42 -7.57 -27.41
CA PRO A 33 18.02 -7.18 -27.31
C PRO A 33 17.84 -6.04 -26.30
N VAL A 34 16.78 -5.24 -26.48
CA VAL A 34 16.41 -4.21 -25.49
C VAL A 34 15.50 -4.84 -24.45
N VAL A 35 15.98 -4.98 -23.22
CA VAL A 35 15.25 -5.61 -22.11
C VAL A 35 14.85 -4.55 -21.10
N THR A 36 13.59 -4.55 -20.67
CA THR A 36 13.10 -3.65 -19.61
C THR A 36 12.23 -4.41 -18.62
N LEU A 37 12.43 -4.12 -17.32
CA LEU A 37 11.58 -4.58 -16.24
C LEU A 37 10.54 -3.52 -15.91
N ARG A 38 9.26 -3.87 -15.87
CA ARG A 38 8.14 -2.94 -15.62
C ARG A 38 7.27 -3.43 -14.48
N ASN A 39 6.59 -2.49 -13.83
CA ASN A 39 5.63 -2.78 -12.76
C ASN A 39 6.12 -3.77 -11.68
N PRO A 40 7.34 -3.60 -11.12
CA PRO A 40 7.79 -4.46 -10.04
C PRO A 40 6.81 -4.34 -8.85
N ARG A 41 6.45 -5.47 -8.25
CA ARG A 41 5.62 -5.54 -7.04
C ARG A 41 6.24 -6.55 -6.07
N GLY A 42 6.39 -6.12 -4.82
CA GLY A 42 6.98 -6.94 -3.76
C GLY A 42 8.51 -7.08 -3.83
N LEU A 43 9.18 -6.30 -4.68
CA LEU A 43 10.65 -6.29 -4.82
C LEU A 43 11.22 -4.94 -4.38
N GLU A 44 12.42 -4.94 -3.81
CA GLU A 44 13.16 -3.71 -3.51
C GLU A 44 13.79 -3.15 -4.79
N ASP A 45 13.97 -1.83 -4.85
CA ASP A 45 14.63 -1.17 -5.98
C ASP A 45 16.06 -1.69 -6.20
N THR A 46 16.75 -2.04 -5.10
CA THR A 46 18.07 -2.68 -5.12
C THR A 46 18.04 -4.05 -5.79
N THR A 47 17.02 -4.86 -5.51
CA THR A 47 16.82 -6.17 -6.14
C THR A 47 16.51 -6.01 -7.62
N VAL A 48 15.63 -5.08 -7.99
CA VAL A 48 15.30 -4.81 -9.40
C VAL A 48 16.55 -4.40 -10.17
N ALA A 49 17.34 -3.46 -9.64
CA ALA A 49 18.60 -3.02 -10.25
C ALA A 49 19.61 -4.17 -10.39
N ALA A 50 19.70 -5.06 -9.39
CA ALA A 50 20.57 -6.24 -9.46
C ALA A 50 20.14 -7.24 -10.53
N ILE A 51 18.83 -7.40 -10.77
CA ILE A 51 18.32 -8.24 -11.86
C ILE A 51 18.65 -7.60 -13.21
N GLU A 52 18.46 -6.29 -13.36
CA GLU A 52 18.80 -5.56 -14.59
C GLU A 52 20.29 -5.66 -14.94
N ALA A 53 21.18 -5.56 -13.94
CA ALA A 53 22.61 -5.76 -14.13
C ALA A 53 22.94 -7.17 -14.64
N GLN A 54 22.37 -8.21 -14.01
CA GLN A 54 22.58 -9.60 -14.45
C GLN A 54 22.01 -9.89 -15.85
N ILE A 55 20.91 -9.23 -16.22
CA ILE A 55 20.36 -9.31 -17.59
C ILE A 55 21.36 -8.71 -18.58
N HIS A 56 21.95 -7.55 -18.26
CA HIS A 56 22.94 -6.91 -19.10
C HIS A 56 24.16 -7.81 -19.30
N ASP A 57 24.71 -8.38 -18.22
CA ASP A 57 25.85 -9.31 -18.28
C ASP A 57 25.52 -10.52 -19.17
N LYS A 58 24.33 -11.12 -19.01
CA LYS A 58 23.87 -12.21 -19.89
C LYS A 58 23.75 -11.80 -21.35
N CYS A 59 23.28 -10.59 -21.64
CA CYS A 59 23.19 -10.11 -23.01
C CYS A 59 24.57 -9.97 -23.65
N ASP A 60 25.57 -9.50 -22.89
CA ASP A 60 26.94 -9.35 -23.36
C ASP A 60 27.61 -10.70 -23.62
N ASP A 61 27.42 -11.68 -22.72
CA ASP A 61 27.96 -13.04 -22.84
C ASP A 61 27.43 -13.80 -24.06
N PHE A 62 26.21 -13.48 -24.50
CA PHE A 62 25.51 -14.15 -25.61
C PHE A 62 25.47 -13.31 -26.89
N LEU A 63 26.30 -12.28 -27.04
CA LEU A 63 26.36 -11.52 -28.30
C LEU A 63 26.67 -12.44 -29.49
N GLY A 64 25.84 -12.34 -30.54
CA GLY A 64 25.88 -13.23 -31.70
C GLY A 64 25.12 -14.55 -31.51
N GLN A 65 24.49 -14.78 -30.36
CA GLN A 65 23.70 -15.97 -30.06
C GLN A 65 22.33 -15.63 -29.42
N PRO A 66 21.30 -16.48 -29.59
CA PRO A 66 20.01 -16.21 -28.95
C PRO A 66 20.05 -16.31 -27.42
N VAL A 67 19.64 -15.24 -26.70
CA VAL A 67 19.72 -15.12 -25.23
C VAL A 67 18.37 -15.11 -24.50
N ILE A 68 17.25 -15.04 -25.24
CA ILE A 68 15.89 -14.81 -24.66
C ILE A 68 15.53 -15.80 -23.53
N TYR A 69 15.78 -17.09 -23.73
CA TYR A 69 15.45 -18.12 -22.73
C TYR A 69 16.26 -17.94 -21.45
N GLU A 70 17.53 -17.56 -21.59
CA GLU A 70 18.45 -17.34 -20.48
C GLU A 70 18.04 -16.14 -19.62
N ILE A 71 17.51 -15.08 -20.25
CA ILE A 71 16.92 -13.92 -19.56
C ILE A 71 15.66 -14.35 -18.80
N ILE A 72 14.76 -15.10 -19.45
CA ILE A 72 13.50 -15.54 -18.81
C ILE A 72 13.80 -16.40 -17.58
N ASN A 73 14.74 -17.34 -17.68
CA ASN A 73 15.13 -18.19 -16.56
C ASN A 73 15.78 -17.38 -15.44
N LEU A 74 16.70 -16.48 -15.78
CA LEU A 74 17.34 -15.59 -14.80
C LEU A 74 16.30 -14.82 -13.98
N VAL A 75 15.34 -14.18 -14.66
CA VAL A 75 14.28 -13.42 -13.98
C VAL A 75 13.42 -14.34 -13.12
N LYS A 76 13.02 -15.51 -13.63
CA LYS A 76 12.21 -16.49 -12.86
C LYS A 76 12.91 -16.98 -11.60
N GLU A 77 14.19 -17.30 -11.69
CA GLU A 77 15.01 -17.75 -10.55
C GLU A 77 15.12 -16.65 -9.50
N GLN A 78 15.39 -15.41 -9.92
CA GLN A 78 15.48 -14.26 -9.02
C GLN A 78 14.16 -13.96 -8.30
N LEU A 79 13.03 -14.01 -9.02
CA LEU A 79 11.70 -13.86 -8.40
C LEU A 79 11.38 -14.98 -7.41
N THR A 80 11.79 -16.21 -7.73
CA THR A 80 11.56 -17.37 -6.86
C THR A 80 12.41 -17.27 -5.58
N ALA A 81 13.65 -16.82 -5.69
CA ALA A 81 14.53 -16.57 -4.56
C ALA A 81 14.03 -15.40 -3.69
N CYS A 82 13.49 -14.35 -4.30
CA CYS A 82 13.01 -13.14 -3.64
C CYS A 82 11.49 -13.16 -3.40
N ASN A 83 10.88 -14.32 -3.15
CA ASN A 83 9.42 -14.47 -3.09
C ASN A 83 8.79 -14.07 -1.74
N VAL A 84 9.44 -13.20 -0.97
CA VAL A 84 8.86 -12.58 0.24
C VAL A 84 8.75 -11.09 -0.04
N PRO A 85 7.55 -10.50 0.09
CA PRO A 85 7.39 -9.08 -0.20
C PRO A 85 8.20 -8.26 0.80
N CYS A 86 9.13 -7.47 0.27
CA CYS A 86 9.98 -6.57 1.06
C CYS A 86 9.27 -5.29 1.54
N CYS A 87 7.97 -5.16 1.28
CA CYS A 87 7.21 -3.96 1.59
C CYS A 87 6.60 -4.01 3.00
N GLN A 88 6.05 -2.87 3.42
CA GLN A 88 5.29 -2.77 4.67
C GLN A 88 3.80 -2.99 4.41
N CYS A 89 3.11 -3.61 5.37
CA CYS A 89 1.66 -3.59 5.40
C CYS A 89 1.20 -2.15 5.66
N CYS A 90 0.47 -1.52 4.73
CA CYS A 90 0.06 -0.12 4.88
C CYS A 90 -0.99 0.13 5.99
N ILE A 91 -1.47 -0.93 6.66
CA ILE A 91 -2.42 -0.83 7.76
C ILE A 91 -1.68 -0.72 9.11
N CYS A 92 -0.69 -1.58 9.36
CA CYS A 92 0.08 -1.58 10.62
C CYS A 92 1.45 -0.90 10.51
N LEU A 93 1.90 -0.60 9.29
CA LEU A 93 3.21 0.00 8.95
C LEU A 93 4.43 -0.87 9.28
N TYR A 94 4.23 -2.14 9.65
CA TYR A 94 5.31 -3.11 9.83
C TYR A 94 5.58 -3.90 8.56
N GLY A 95 6.82 -4.39 8.44
CA GLY A 95 7.23 -5.33 7.40
C GLY A 95 6.66 -6.73 7.62
N PHE A 96 6.94 -7.63 6.68
CA PHE A 96 6.58 -9.05 6.78
C PHE A 96 7.79 -9.85 7.27
N ARG A 97 7.61 -10.65 8.31
CA ARG A 97 8.64 -11.54 8.86
C ARG A 97 8.33 -13.00 8.63
N GLN A 98 9.35 -13.84 8.74
CA GLN A 98 9.14 -15.29 8.78
C GLN A 98 8.26 -15.64 9.98
N GLY A 99 7.15 -16.35 9.73
CA GLY A 99 6.13 -16.68 10.73
C GLY A 99 4.93 -15.74 10.77
N ASP A 100 4.98 -14.59 10.07
CA ASP A 100 3.78 -13.77 9.89
C ASP A 100 2.78 -14.45 8.93
N HIS A 101 1.49 -14.24 9.21
CA HIS A 101 0.41 -14.62 8.32
C HIS A 101 -0.01 -13.41 7.49
N PHE A 102 0.23 -13.46 6.18
CA PHE A 102 -0.10 -12.38 5.26
C PHE A 102 -0.83 -12.90 4.02
N THR A 103 -1.45 -11.97 3.31
CA THR A 103 -2.18 -12.22 2.07
C THR A 103 -1.83 -11.18 1.02
N LYS A 104 -2.13 -11.51 -0.22
CA LYS A 104 -1.92 -10.66 -1.40
C LYS A 104 -3.26 -10.43 -2.09
N THR A 105 -3.54 -9.20 -2.48
CA THR A 105 -4.70 -8.84 -3.29
C THR A 105 -4.52 -9.17 -4.77
N PRO A 106 -5.62 -9.31 -5.54
CA PRO A 106 -5.53 -9.40 -7.00
C PRO A 106 -4.79 -8.21 -7.62
N CYS A 107 -4.86 -7.04 -6.98
CA CYS A 107 -4.12 -5.84 -7.36
C CYS A 107 -2.66 -5.78 -6.83
N TYR A 108 -2.12 -6.88 -6.31
CA TYR A 108 -0.74 -7.04 -5.84
C TYR A 108 -0.32 -6.07 -4.72
N HIS A 109 -1.23 -5.86 -3.77
CA HIS A 109 -0.92 -5.24 -2.48
C HIS A 109 -0.95 -6.28 -1.36
N TYR A 110 -0.05 -6.12 -0.39
CA TYR A 110 0.21 -7.10 0.65
C TYR A 110 -0.26 -6.56 2.00
N PHE A 111 -0.89 -7.44 2.78
CA PHE A 111 -1.39 -7.12 4.10
C PHE A 111 -1.21 -8.31 5.02
N HIS A 112 -0.90 -8.07 6.30
CA HIS A 112 -1.09 -9.11 7.29
C HIS A 112 -2.57 -9.51 7.29
N SER A 113 -2.85 -10.82 7.30
CA SER A 113 -4.23 -11.33 7.21
C SER A 113 -5.11 -10.77 8.32
N HIS A 114 -4.55 -10.69 9.54
CA HIS A 114 -5.17 -10.03 10.69
C HIS A 114 -5.55 -8.56 10.41
N CYS A 115 -4.62 -7.79 9.82
CA CYS A 115 -4.82 -6.37 9.54
C CYS A 115 -5.89 -6.15 8.47
N LEU A 116 -5.87 -6.94 7.40
CA LEU A 116 -6.88 -6.84 6.35
C LEU A 116 -8.27 -7.24 6.87
N ALA A 117 -8.38 -8.32 7.65
CA ALA A 117 -9.65 -8.73 8.26
C ALA A 117 -10.24 -7.61 9.12
N LYS A 118 -9.42 -6.99 9.98
CA LYS A 118 -9.85 -5.87 10.83
C LYS A 118 -10.30 -4.67 10.00
N HIS A 119 -9.54 -4.32 8.95
CA HIS A 119 -9.93 -3.24 8.05
C HIS A 119 -11.28 -3.51 7.37
N LEU A 120 -11.47 -4.71 6.80
CA LEU A 120 -12.73 -5.07 6.13
C LEU A 120 -13.94 -5.05 7.06
N ARG A 121 -13.79 -5.54 8.31
CA ARG A 121 -14.85 -5.47 9.33
C ARG A 121 -15.23 -4.02 9.66
N ILE A 122 -14.24 -3.14 9.84
CA ILE A 122 -14.48 -1.72 10.12
C ILE A 122 -15.13 -1.04 8.92
N SER A 123 -14.62 -1.28 7.71
CA SER A 123 -15.18 -0.71 6.48
C SER A 123 -16.63 -1.12 6.26
N HIS A 124 -16.98 -2.39 6.53
CA HIS A 124 -18.36 -2.86 6.48
C HIS A 124 -19.24 -2.18 7.53
N ARG A 125 -18.73 -1.99 8.76
CA ARG A 125 -19.47 -1.28 9.82
C ARG A 125 -19.73 0.18 9.44
N ILE A 126 -18.70 0.88 8.97
CA ILE A 126 -18.82 2.28 8.52
C ILE A 126 -19.83 2.37 7.38
N PHE A 127 -19.77 1.45 6.42
CA PHE A 127 -20.76 1.40 5.35
C PHE A 127 -22.18 1.35 5.91
N ASN A 128 -22.49 0.40 6.81
CA ASN A 128 -23.82 0.31 7.42
C ASN A 128 -24.23 1.60 8.15
N GLU A 129 -23.31 2.19 8.93
CA GLU A 129 -23.55 3.45 9.64
C GLU A 129 -23.85 4.62 8.69
N GLU A 130 -23.20 4.69 7.52
CA GLU A 130 -23.51 5.68 6.49
C GLU A 130 -24.85 5.40 5.79
N GLN A 131 -25.18 4.14 5.54
CA GLN A 131 -26.47 3.76 4.93
C GLN A 131 -27.65 4.11 5.83
N ASP A 132 -27.50 3.99 7.14
CA ASP A 132 -28.54 4.35 8.10
C ASP A 132 -28.85 5.85 8.12
N LYS A 133 -27.87 6.70 7.76
CA LYS A 133 -28.04 8.16 7.64
C LYS A 133 -28.79 8.57 6.38
N LEU A 134 -28.80 7.72 5.35
CA LEU A 134 -29.44 8.03 4.08
C LEU A 134 -30.96 7.80 4.13
N PRO A 135 -31.75 8.58 3.37
CA PRO A 135 -33.16 8.27 3.11
C PRO A 135 -33.31 6.90 2.43
N ALA A 136 -34.40 6.19 2.71
CA ALA A 136 -34.62 4.81 2.23
C ALA A 136 -34.46 4.61 0.71
N TRP A 137 -34.78 5.63 -0.10
CA TRP A 137 -34.67 5.57 -1.56
C TRP A 137 -33.22 5.70 -2.10
N GLN A 138 -32.25 6.08 -1.25
CA GLN A 138 -30.82 6.16 -1.60
C GLN A 138 -30.00 5.00 -1.03
N ARG A 139 -30.60 4.15 -0.19
CA ARG A 139 -29.89 3.04 0.46
C ARG A 139 -29.58 1.93 -0.54
N THR A 140 -28.47 1.26 -0.32
CA THR A 140 -28.10 -0.01 -0.96
C THR A 140 -27.67 -1.02 0.10
N ASP A 141 -28.06 -2.27 -0.07
CA ASP A 141 -27.67 -3.34 0.84
C ASP A 141 -26.30 -3.96 0.47
N THR A 142 -25.73 -3.56 -0.67
CA THR A 142 -24.50 -4.16 -1.19
C THR A 142 -23.26 -3.43 -0.72
N PHE A 143 -22.54 -4.04 0.23
CA PHE A 143 -21.19 -3.62 0.58
C PHE A 143 -20.18 -4.15 -0.44
N GLN A 144 -19.44 -3.26 -1.08
CA GLN A 144 -18.31 -3.61 -1.94
C GLN A 144 -16.99 -3.31 -1.23
N ALA A 145 -16.25 -4.37 -0.88
CA ALA A 145 -14.92 -4.23 -0.33
C ALA A 145 -13.93 -3.71 -1.39
N THR A 146 -13.07 -2.79 -0.98
CA THR A 146 -12.04 -2.19 -1.84
C THR A 146 -10.67 -2.27 -1.19
N CYS A 147 -9.63 -2.34 -2.02
CA CYS A 147 -8.25 -2.36 -1.56
C CYS A 147 -7.90 -1.04 -0.85
N PRO A 148 -7.32 -1.09 0.37
CA PRO A 148 -6.91 0.12 1.10
C PRO A 148 -5.92 1.02 0.35
N VAL A 149 -5.17 0.46 -0.61
CA VAL A 149 -4.13 1.18 -1.35
C VAL A 149 -4.68 1.81 -2.62
N CYS A 150 -5.23 0.99 -3.53
CA CYS A 150 -5.61 1.44 -4.87
C CYS A 150 -7.13 1.48 -5.13
N ARG A 151 -7.95 1.13 -4.12
CA ARG A 151 -9.42 1.07 -4.21
C ARG A 151 -9.99 0.08 -5.23
N ALA A 152 -9.16 -0.75 -5.86
CA ALA A 152 -9.64 -1.85 -6.68
C ALA A 152 -10.53 -2.78 -5.84
N GLU A 153 -11.55 -3.35 -6.46
CA GLU A 153 -12.44 -4.31 -5.80
C GLU A 153 -11.66 -5.52 -5.32
N VAL A 154 -11.97 -5.97 -4.10
CA VAL A 154 -11.36 -7.14 -3.50
C VAL A 154 -12.45 -8.04 -2.93
N VAL A 155 -12.24 -9.35 -3.06
CA VAL A 155 -13.15 -10.36 -2.51
C VAL A 155 -12.34 -11.25 -1.58
N TYR A 156 -12.78 -11.32 -0.32
CA TYR A 156 -12.11 -12.09 0.71
C TYR A 156 -13.10 -12.73 1.67
N ASP A 157 -12.74 -13.90 2.15
CA ASP A 157 -13.35 -14.48 3.34
C ASP A 157 -12.74 -13.82 4.59
N VAL A 158 -13.48 -12.85 5.14
CA VAL A 158 -13.09 -12.10 6.33
C VAL A 158 -12.93 -13.00 7.55
N GLU A 159 -13.72 -14.07 7.66
CA GLU A 159 -13.66 -14.98 8.80
C GLU A 159 -12.39 -15.82 8.76
N SER A 160 -12.04 -16.38 7.59
CA SER A 160 -10.76 -17.06 7.40
C SER A 160 -9.57 -16.15 7.72
N LEU A 161 -9.53 -14.94 7.16
CA LEU A 161 -8.45 -13.97 7.45
C LEU A 161 -8.39 -13.59 8.93
N GLY A 162 -9.54 -13.52 9.59
CA GLY A 162 -9.68 -13.16 11.00
C GLY A 162 -9.13 -14.20 11.98
N THR A 163 -8.90 -15.43 11.54
CA THR A 163 -8.26 -16.48 12.36
C THR A 163 -6.76 -16.28 12.52
N ALA A 164 -6.13 -15.45 11.68
CA ALA A 164 -4.70 -15.22 11.71
C ALA A 164 -4.27 -14.43 12.97
N PRO A 165 -3.14 -14.78 13.59
CA PRO A 165 -2.58 -14.02 14.70
C PRO A 165 -2.16 -12.61 14.25
N PRO A 166 -2.07 -11.65 15.19
CA PRO A 166 -1.53 -10.33 14.89
C PRO A 166 -0.06 -10.40 14.47
N PRO A 167 0.44 -9.39 13.72
CA PRO A 167 1.83 -9.34 13.28
C PRO A 167 2.82 -9.44 14.44
N LEU A 168 3.92 -10.16 14.26
CA LEU A 168 4.93 -10.32 15.32
C LEU A 168 5.51 -8.99 15.78
N ASP A 169 5.76 -8.07 14.85
CA ASP A 169 6.28 -6.73 15.14
C ASP A 169 5.32 -5.90 16.00
N LEU A 170 4.02 -6.08 15.82
CA LEU A 170 3.03 -5.39 16.64
C LEU A 170 3.07 -5.89 18.09
N LEU A 171 3.32 -7.19 18.30
CA LEU A 171 3.43 -7.78 19.64
C LEU A 171 4.74 -7.39 20.34
N GLN A 172 5.78 -7.08 19.58
CA GLN A 172 7.13 -6.73 20.07
C GLN A 172 7.40 -5.22 20.05
N ALA A 173 6.39 -4.40 19.75
CA ALA A 173 6.56 -2.97 19.59
C ALA A 173 7.00 -2.31 20.91
N ASP A 174 8.09 -1.55 20.85
CA ASP A 174 8.57 -0.76 21.96
C ASP A 174 7.66 0.43 22.26
N ASN A 175 7.67 0.88 23.51
CA ASN A 175 7.02 2.12 23.89
C ASN A 175 7.72 3.32 23.25
N PHE A 176 6.93 4.25 22.70
CA PHE A 176 7.46 5.48 22.15
C PHE A 176 8.12 6.34 23.23
N THR A 177 9.39 6.70 23.01
CA THR A 177 10.13 7.60 23.89
C THR A 177 10.63 8.82 23.10
N PRO A 178 10.24 10.05 23.48
CA PRO A 178 10.69 11.26 22.78
C PRO A 178 12.20 11.45 22.88
N SER A 179 12.87 11.65 21.74
CA SER A 179 14.28 12.03 21.68
C SER A 179 14.51 13.42 22.26
N ALA A 180 15.75 13.73 22.63
CA ALA A 180 16.12 15.06 23.13
C ALA A 180 15.81 16.17 22.12
N GLU A 181 16.01 15.91 20.83
CA GLU A 181 15.65 16.81 19.75
C GLU A 181 14.14 17.06 19.69
N LEU A 182 13.33 16.00 19.78
CA LEU A 182 11.87 16.12 19.76
C LEU A 182 11.36 16.91 20.98
N ARG A 183 11.98 16.73 22.16
CA ARG A 183 11.65 17.53 23.35
C ARG A 183 11.97 19.02 23.15
N ARG A 184 13.10 19.33 22.51
CA ARG A 184 13.44 20.72 22.15
C ARG A 184 12.42 21.29 21.16
N LEU A 185 12.03 20.52 20.15
CA LEU A 185 11.00 20.93 19.19
C LEU A 185 9.67 21.22 19.91
N GLN A 186 9.24 20.37 20.85
CA GLN A 186 8.03 20.60 21.64
C GLN A 186 8.08 21.92 22.41
N GLN A 187 9.21 22.26 23.04
CA GLN A 187 9.37 23.55 23.74
C GLN A 187 9.23 24.74 22.80
N GLN A 188 9.81 24.66 21.60
CA GLN A 188 9.69 25.71 20.58
C GLN A 188 8.25 25.85 20.08
N MET A 189 7.58 24.73 19.78
CA MET A 189 6.18 24.73 19.34
C MET A 189 5.24 25.27 20.42
N ALA A 190 5.49 24.98 21.70
CA ALA A 190 4.72 25.52 22.81
C ALA A 190 4.79 27.05 22.89
N ALA A 191 5.98 27.64 22.68
CA ALA A 191 6.14 29.09 22.64
C ALA A 191 5.37 29.73 21.47
N LEU A 192 5.39 29.10 20.29
CA LEU A 192 4.62 29.55 19.12
C LEU A 192 3.11 29.49 19.38
N TYR A 193 2.63 28.38 19.95
CA TYR A 193 1.24 28.22 20.33
C TYR A 193 0.77 29.31 21.30
N LEU A 194 1.55 29.62 22.34
CA LEU A 194 1.23 30.69 23.29
C LEU A 194 1.16 32.06 22.62
N ARG A 195 2.09 32.36 21.71
CA ARG A 195 2.06 33.60 20.93
C ARG A 195 0.80 33.69 20.05
N GLN A 196 0.42 32.61 19.37
CA GLN A 196 -0.81 32.58 18.58
C GLN A 196 -2.04 32.78 19.46
N LYS A 197 -2.10 32.09 20.62
CA LYS A 197 -3.19 32.20 21.58
C LYS A 197 -3.36 33.64 22.09
N GLN A 198 -2.27 34.30 22.47
CA GLN A 198 -2.28 35.69 22.93
C GLN A 198 -2.80 36.68 21.87
N ARG A 199 -2.66 36.35 20.58
CA ARG A 199 -3.11 37.18 19.47
C ARG A 199 -4.49 36.76 18.93
N GLY A 200 -5.19 35.86 19.61
CA GLY A 200 -6.50 35.35 19.18
C GLY A 200 -6.45 34.44 17.94
N GLY A 201 -5.27 33.93 17.57
CA GLY A 201 -5.08 33.08 16.38
C GLY A 201 -5.40 31.59 16.59
N ILE A 202 -5.89 31.21 17.77
CA ILE A 202 -6.29 29.83 18.08
C ILE A 202 -7.82 29.77 18.12
N ILE A 203 -8.41 28.93 17.27
CA ILE A 203 -9.86 28.69 17.24
C ILE A 203 -10.26 28.08 18.58
N GLN A 204 -11.15 28.75 19.31
CA GLN A 204 -11.79 28.24 20.52
C GLN A 204 -13.17 27.72 20.13
N GLN A 205 -13.54 26.52 20.60
CA GLN A 205 -14.87 25.94 20.33
C GLN A 205 -16.00 26.65 21.10
N ASP A 206 -15.66 27.61 21.98
CA ASP A 206 -16.60 28.35 22.82
C ASP A 206 -17.22 29.52 22.05
N SER A 207 -17.95 29.23 20.98
CA SER A 207 -18.76 30.21 20.28
C SER A 207 -19.86 29.49 19.52
N ALA A 208 -20.94 29.15 20.23
CA ALA A 208 -22.27 29.08 19.63
C ALA A 208 -22.69 30.49 19.19
N VAL A 209 -21.90 31.13 18.31
CA VAL A 209 -22.34 32.31 17.59
C VAL A 209 -23.06 31.77 16.36
N LEU A 210 -24.33 31.44 16.56
CA LEU A 210 -25.29 31.41 15.47
C LEU A 210 -25.29 32.82 14.87
N LEU A 211 -24.57 33.00 13.76
CA LEU A 211 -24.75 34.16 12.89
C LEU A 211 -26.14 34.04 12.25
N LEU A 212 -27.16 34.44 13.00
CA LEU A 212 -28.44 34.81 12.42
C LEU A 212 -28.23 36.19 11.81
N THR A 213 -28.16 36.26 10.48
CA THR A 213 -28.33 37.52 9.77
C THR A 213 -29.75 38.01 10.04
N GLU A 214 -29.87 39.02 10.88
CA GLU A 214 -31.10 39.79 11.02
C GLU A 214 -31.30 40.56 9.70
N ASP A 215 -32.08 40.00 8.78
CA ASP A 215 -32.74 40.78 7.74
C ASP A 215 -33.81 41.66 8.41
N GLY A 216 -33.35 42.78 8.96
CA GLY A 216 -34.16 43.79 9.64
C GLY A 216 -33.88 45.18 9.09
N GLY A 217 -34.48 45.51 7.94
CA GLY A 217 -34.38 46.83 7.32
C GLY A 217 -35.70 47.25 6.69
N SER A 218 -36.63 47.72 7.53
CA SER A 218 -37.81 48.49 7.15
C SER A 218 -37.47 49.59 6.15
N ALA A 219 -38.16 49.61 5.00
CA ALA A 219 -38.33 50.81 4.20
C ALA A 219 -39.82 51.17 4.24
N ALA A 220 -40.12 52.20 5.04
CA ALA A 220 -41.39 52.86 5.13
C ALA A 220 -41.80 53.56 3.81
N ASP A 221 -43.11 53.76 3.70
CA ASP A 221 -43.84 54.64 2.77
C ASP A 221 -43.03 55.80 2.13
N ASN A 222 -43.20 55.97 0.81
CA ASN A 222 -43.72 57.23 0.26
C ASN A 222 -44.05 57.16 -1.24
N ARG A 223 -45.28 57.60 -1.55
CA ARG A 223 -45.93 57.94 -2.84
C ARG A 223 -46.51 56.83 -3.71
#